data_AF-A0A3P9MT02-F1
#
_entry.id   AF-A0A3P9MT02-F1
#
_cell.length_a   1.000
_cell.length_b   1.000
_cell.length_c   1.000
_cell.angle_alpha   90.00
_cell.angle_beta   90.00
_cell.angle_gamma   90.00
#
_symmetry.space_group_name_H-M   'P 1'
#
loop_
_entity.id
_entity.type
_entity.pdbx_description
1 polymer ?
#
loop_
_entity_poly.entity_id
_entity_poly.type
_entity_poly.pdbx_seq_one_letter_code
_entity_poly.pdbx_strand_id
1 'polypeptide(L)' 'LPIAGIYLLLLIILHNVGISYAHQCPPKTFGCTKIKFPVCGTDGVTYSNSCMLCKEMK' A
#
# COMPACT_ATOMS: atom_id res chain seq x y z
N LEU A 1 -21.49 20.95 -19.17
CA LEU A 1 -21.66 20.91 -17.71
C LEU A 1 -21.30 19.56 -17.06
N PRO A 2 -21.74 18.37 -17.55
CA PRO A 2 -21.44 17.10 -16.87
C PRO A 2 -19.96 16.67 -17.00
N ILE A 3 -19.31 17.05 -18.10
CA ILE A 3 -17.93 16.66 -18.42
C ILE A 3 -16.93 17.27 -17.43
N ALA A 4 -17.15 18.52 -17.00
CA ALA A 4 -16.30 19.18 -16.00
C ALA A 4 -16.43 18.52 -14.61
N GLY A 5 -17.63 18.07 -14.25
CA GLY A 5 -17.88 17.36 -12.99
C GLY A 5 -17.22 15.98 -12.95
N ILE A 6 -17.32 15.23 -14.06
CA ILE A 6 -16.65 13.91 -14.18
C ILE A 6 -15.13 14.07 -14.11
N TYR A 7 -14.57 15.08 -14.78
CA TYR A 7 -13.13 15.36 -14.73
C TYR A 7 -12.67 15.70 -13.30
N LEU A 8 -13.42 16.53 -12.57
CA LEU A 8 -13.11 16.86 -11.18
C LEU A 8 -13.18 15.64 -10.25
N LEU A 9 -14.17 14.78 -10.40
CA LEU A 9 -14.29 13.54 -9.64
C LEU A 9 -13.12 12.58 -9.92
N LEU A 10 -12.71 12.43 -11.18
CA LEU A 10 -11.54 11.63 -11.55
C LEU A 10 -10.25 12.17 -10.93
N LEU A 11 -10.03 13.49 -10.94
CA LEU A 11 -8.86 14.10 -10.28
C LEU A 11 -8.87 13.85 -8.77
N ILE A 12 -10.03 13.99 -8.10
CA ILE A 12 -10.17 13.69 -6.67
C ILE A 12 -9.86 12.21 -6.42
N ILE A 13 -10.41 11.29 -7.21
CA ILE A 13 -10.15 9.86 -7.07
C ILE A 13 -8.67 9.56 -7.29
N LEU A 14 -8.02 10.13 -8.31
CA LEU A 14 -6.58 9.93 -8.57
C LEU A 14 -5.69 10.47 -7.44
N HIS A 15 -6.04 11.61 -6.85
CA HIS A 15 -5.33 12.14 -5.68
C HIS A 15 -5.55 11.28 -4.42
N ASN A 16 -6.71 10.65 -4.26
CA ASN A 16 -6.99 9.72 -3.15
C ASN A 16 -6.40 8.32 -3.40
N VAL A 17 -6.30 7.90 -4.65
CA VAL A 17 -5.69 6.62 -5.07
C VAL A 17 -4.19 6.62 -4.73
N GLY A 18 -3.51 7.77 -4.83
CA GLY A 18 -2.14 7.95 -4.32
C GLY A 18 -1.98 7.75 -2.81
N ILE A 19 -3.05 7.92 -2.01
CA ILE A 19 -3.04 7.70 -0.56
C ILE A 19 -3.21 6.21 -0.23
N SER A 20 -3.93 5.45 -1.06
CA SER A 20 -4.15 4.02 -0.87
C SER A 20 -2.93 3.14 -1.14
N TYR A 21 -1.93 3.63 -1.89
CA TYR A 21 -0.71 2.87 -2.21
C TYR A 21 0.41 3.03 -1.19
N ALA A 22 0.29 3.98 -0.27
CA ALA A 22 1.23 4.09 0.84
C ALA A 22 0.90 3.01 1.88
N HIS A 23 1.46 1.81 1.69
CA HIS A 23 1.50 0.83 2.76
C HIS A 23 2.28 1.43 3.93
N GLN A 24 1.58 1.94 4.94
CA GLN A 24 2.23 2.47 6.14
C GLN A 24 2.81 1.31 6.93
N CYS A 25 4.12 1.14 6.77
CA CYS A 25 4.88 0.19 7.55
C CYS A 25 4.80 0.55 9.03
N PRO A 26 4.52 -0.42 9.93
CA PRO A 26 4.57 -0.17 11.35
C PRO A 26 5.97 0.34 11.74
N PRO A 27 6.07 1.16 12.80
CA PRO A 27 7.37 1.60 13.32
C PRO A 27 8.26 0.38 13.59
N LYS A 28 9.58 0.56 13.46
CA LYS A 28 10.57 -0.51 13.58
C LYS A 28 10.38 -1.28 14.89
N THR A 29 9.71 -2.42 14.83
CA THR A 29 9.55 -3.34 15.95
C THR A 29 10.81 -4.21 16.06
N PHE A 30 11.08 -4.75 17.25
CA PHE A 30 12.19 -5.69 17.47
C PHE A 30 12.07 -6.99 16.63
N GLY A 31 10.90 -7.27 16.07
CA GLY A 31 10.66 -8.38 15.16
C GLY A 31 9.25 -8.39 14.58
N CYS A 32 9.03 -9.25 13.59
CA CYS A 32 7.71 -9.51 13.00
C CYS A 32 7.04 -10.70 13.68
N THR A 33 5.72 -10.66 13.79
CA THR A 33 4.92 -11.82 14.19
C THR A 33 5.13 -12.99 13.21
N LYS A 34 4.95 -14.22 13.70
CA LYS A 34 5.00 -15.45 12.88
C LYS A 34 3.66 -15.76 12.21
N ILE A 35 2.65 -14.92 12.40
CA ILE A 35 1.36 -15.05 11.73
C ILE A 35 1.57 -14.90 10.21
N LYS A 36 1.03 -15.86 9.45
CA LYS A 36 1.14 -15.90 7.99
C LYS A 36 -0.07 -15.23 7.35
N PHE A 37 0.19 -14.09 6.71
CA PHE A 37 -0.78 -13.36 5.89
C PHE A 37 -0.05 -12.89 4.62
N PRO A 38 0.11 -13.77 3.62
CA PRO A 38 1.01 -13.52 2.51
C PRO A 38 0.59 -12.28 1.72
N VAL A 39 1.58 -11.46 1.34
CA VAL A 39 1.39 -10.26 0.51
C VAL A 39 2.36 -10.29 -0.67
N CYS A 40 1.92 -9.82 -1.84
CA CYS A 40 2.76 -9.68 -3.02
C CYS A 40 3.41 -8.28 -3.02
N GLY A 41 4.74 -8.23 -3.08
CA GLY A 41 5.48 -6.99 -3.27
C GLY A 41 5.44 -6.50 -4.71
N THR A 42 5.81 -5.24 -4.91
CA THR A 42 5.95 -4.63 -6.25
C THR A 42 7.13 -5.20 -7.05
N ASP A 43 8.04 -5.87 -6.35
CA ASP A 43 9.14 -6.67 -6.89
C ASP A 43 8.70 -8.07 -7.37
N GLY A 44 7.42 -8.42 -7.20
CA GLY A 44 6.87 -9.73 -7.54
C GLY A 44 7.20 -10.82 -6.52
N VAL A 45 7.80 -10.48 -5.38
CA VAL A 45 8.12 -11.45 -4.31
C VAL A 45 6.93 -11.57 -3.35
N THR A 46 6.62 -12.80 -2.93
CA THR A 46 5.60 -13.03 -1.90
C THR A 46 6.24 -13.05 -0.52
N TYR A 47 5.78 -12.15 0.35
CA TYR A 47 6.26 -12.02 1.73
C TYR A 47 5.31 -12.70 2.70
N SER A 48 5.83 -13.30 3.77
CA SER A 48 5.02 -14.06 4.74
C SER A 48 3.97 -13.22 5.48
N ASN A 49 4.22 -11.92 5.64
CA ASN A 49 3.28 -10.91 6.11
C ASN A 49 3.76 -9.50 5.74
N SER A 50 2.88 -8.51 5.92
CA SER A 50 3.18 -7.09 5.69
C SER A 50 4.38 -6.57 6.49
N CYS A 51 4.59 -7.05 7.72
CA CYS A 51 5.78 -6.66 8.50
C CYS A 51 7.07 -7.15 7.84
N MET A 52 7.09 -8.38 7.32
CA MET A 52 8.27 -8.92 6.61
C MET A 52 8.53 -8.16 5.31
N LEU A 53 7.49 -7.84 4.53
CA LEU A 53 7.60 -6.94 3.37
C LEU A 53 8.27 -5.61 3.79
N CYS A 54 7.75 -4.96 4.83
CA CYS A 54 8.28 -3.70 5.35
C CYS A 54 9.70 -3.78 5.94
N LYS A 55 10.14 -4.96 6.38
CA LYS A 55 11.49 -5.17 6.89
C LYS A 55 12.51 -5.25 5.75
N GLU A 56 12.14 -5.90 4.65
CA GLU A 56 13.00 -6.11 3.48
C GLU A 56 12.98 -4.92 2.51
N MET A 57 11.86 -4.18 2.42
CA MET A 57 11.71 -2.98 1.58
C MET A 57 12.13 -1.67 2.27
N LYS A 58 12.95 -1.74 3.32
CA LYS A 58 13.47 -0.56 4.05
C LYS A 58 14.89 -0.24 3.62
#